data_AF-A0A7S0QDP2-F1
#
_entry.id   AF-A0A7S0QDP2-F1
#
_cell.length_a   1.000
_cell.length_b   1.000
_cell.length_c   1.000
_cell.angle_alpha   90.00
_cell.angle_beta   90.00
_cell.angle_gamma   90.00
#
_symmetry.space_group_name_H-M   'P 1'
#
loop_
_entity.id
_entity.type
_entity.pdbx_description
1 polymer ?
#
loop_
_entity_poly.entity_id
_entity_poly.type
_entity_poly.pdbx_seq_one_letter_code
_entity_poly.pdbx_strand_id
1 'polypeptide(L)'
;GAGLPMQRSLAAAALEPLDDEEVFLAQLHRRARLLNEGFLHKVIAAIRKHTVEDSAAALAAAAGRGHSDPSVVELLCQFCGADAGPAPVEVHAAPIKTVARMREKLNEYRSAAAAGGSGSEPGAAWPLAASILDPVRLSVVVDGPARILEVVAWFTGGGGCGGVDGAAAEAAARRTGLPVCRVKNKFGFRREDVVGGYRDVMLCVVYTGGDGLGIIGEIQVQDRTLHDLKLKMHKLYKIQRSKDANIA
;
A
#
# COMPACT_ATOMS: atom_id res chain seq x y z
N GLY A 1 -64.70 -20.18 35.73
CA GLY A 1 -63.35 -20.51 35.27
C GLY A 1 -62.97 -19.54 34.19
N ALA A 2 -62.13 -18.57 34.50
CA ALA A 2 -61.65 -17.55 33.57
C ALA A 2 -60.18 -17.86 33.26
N GLY A 3 -59.89 -18.28 32.02
CA GLY A 3 -58.54 -18.52 31.55
C GLY A 3 -57.91 -17.22 31.07
N LEU A 4 -56.83 -16.79 31.73
CA LEU A 4 -55.99 -15.69 31.28
C LEU A 4 -55.04 -16.17 30.17
N PRO A 5 -54.90 -15.44 29.05
CA PRO A 5 -53.83 -15.67 28.09
C PRO A 5 -52.67 -14.72 28.41
N MET A 6 -51.57 -15.22 28.98
CA MET A 6 -50.35 -14.43 29.01
C MET A 6 -49.12 -15.31 29.13
N GLN A 7 -48.38 -15.42 28.03
CA GLN A 7 -46.94 -15.16 27.99
C GLN A 7 -46.48 -15.26 26.53
N ARG A 8 -46.60 -14.14 25.79
CA ARG A 8 -45.77 -13.94 24.62
C ARG A 8 -44.36 -13.68 25.15
N SER A 9 -43.53 -14.72 25.09
CA SER A 9 -42.09 -14.63 25.26
C SER A 9 -41.57 -13.54 24.32
N LEU A 10 -41.18 -12.41 24.90
CA LEU A 10 -40.32 -11.44 24.23
C LEU A 10 -38.96 -12.14 24.14
N ALA A 11 -38.76 -12.88 23.05
CA ALA A 11 -37.44 -13.30 22.64
C ALA A 11 -36.60 -12.02 22.57
N ALA A 12 -35.73 -11.84 23.57
CA ALA A 12 -34.65 -10.89 23.51
C ALA A 12 -33.93 -11.20 22.19
N ALA A 13 -34.08 -10.31 21.21
CA ALA A 13 -33.18 -10.29 20.07
C ALA A 13 -31.80 -10.13 20.70
N ALA A 14 -31.07 -11.24 20.80
CA ALA A 14 -29.68 -11.23 21.18
C ALA A 14 -29.01 -10.30 20.18
N LEU A 15 -28.65 -9.10 20.65
CA LEU A 15 -27.68 -8.29 19.96
C LEU A 15 -26.44 -9.18 19.89
N GLU A 16 -26.25 -9.82 18.74
CA GLU A 16 -25.00 -10.49 18.42
C GLU A 16 -23.91 -9.47 18.77
N PRO A 17 -22.97 -9.80 19.68
CA PRO A 17 -21.91 -8.87 20.01
C PRO A 17 -21.26 -8.48 18.70
N LEU A 18 -21.29 -7.19 18.39
CA LEU A 18 -20.52 -6.65 17.26
C LEU A 18 -19.13 -7.24 17.42
N ASP A 19 -18.72 -8.06 16.46
CA ASP A 19 -17.36 -8.58 16.38
C ASP A 19 -16.45 -7.35 16.54
N ASP A 20 -15.75 -7.23 17.69
CA ASP A 20 -15.04 -6.01 18.10
C ASP A 20 -14.11 -5.51 16.99
N GLU A 21 -13.70 -6.43 16.10
CA GLU A 21 -12.96 -6.20 14.87
C GLU A 21 -13.60 -5.19 13.90
N GLU A 22 -14.93 -5.13 13.77
CA GLU A 22 -15.62 -4.17 12.91
C GLU A 22 -15.41 -2.73 13.40
N VAL A 23 -15.32 -2.54 14.73
CA VAL A 23 -15.00 -1.23 15.32
C VAL A 23 -13.58 -0.82 14.93
N PHE A 24 -12.60 -1.72 15.05
CA PHE A 24 -11.21 -1.45 14.66
C PHE A 24 -11.06 -1.20 13.16
N LEU A 25 -11.79 -1.94 12.33
CA LEU A 25 -11.79 -1.75 10.88
C LEU A 25 -12.40 -0.40 10.49
N ALA A 26 -13.51 0.00 11.12
CA ALA A 26 -14.11 1.31 10.92
C ALA A 26 -13.16 2.45 11.37
N GLN A 27 -12.47 2.27 12.51
CA GLN A 27 -11.46 3.22 12.99
C GLN A 27 -10.27 3.32 12.05
N LEU A 28 -9.75 2.20 11.56
CA LEU A 28 -8.64 2.15 10.59
C LEU A 28 -9.01 2.86 9.29
N HIS A 29 -10.19 2.60 8.76
CA HIS A 29 -10.68 3.24 7.54
C HIS A 29 -10.91 4.74 7.73
N ARG A 30 -11.47 5.16 8.88
CA ARG A 30 -11.61 6.58 9.23
C ARG A 30 -10.23 7.26 9.30
N ARG A 31 -9.25 6.61 9.94
CA ARG A 31 -7.88 7.12 10.01
C ARG A 31 -7.24 7.23 8.62
N ALA A 32 -7.47 6.25 7.75
CA ALA A 32 -7.02 6.29 6.36
C ALA A 32 -7.57 7.52 5.62
N ARG A 33 -8.85 7.83 5.78
CA ARG A 33 -9.46 9.04 5.19
C ARG A 33 -8.80 10.34 5.66
N LEU A 34 -8.51 10.44 6.95
CA LEU A 34 -7.88 11.64 7.52
C LEU A 34 -6.43 11.82 7.06
N LEU A 35 -5.68 10.71 6.91
CA LEU A 35 -4.23 10.76 6.70
C LEU A 35 -3.80 10.52 5.24
N ASN A 36 -4.70 10.15 4.32
CA ASN A 36 -4.33 9.77 2.94
C ASN A 36 -3.61 10.88 2.17
N GLU A 37 -4.14 12.10 2.19
CA GLU A 37 -3.55 13.23 1.47
C GLU A 37 -2.19 13.61 2.04
N GLY A 38 -2.11 13.71 3.38
CA GLY A 38 -0.85 13.99 4.08
C GLY A 38 0.23 12.93 3.80
N PHE A 39 -0.16 11.65 3.75
CA PHE A 39 0.71 10.55 3.35
C PHE A 39 1.23 10.74 1.91
N LEU A 40 0.34 10.99 0.93
CA LEU A 40 0.71 11.21 -0.46
C LEU A 40 1.69 12.38 -0.60
N HIS A 41 1.39 13.52 0.01
CA HIS A 41 2.26 14.70 0.01
C HIS A 41 3.63 14.40 0.61
N LYS A 42 3.68 13.63 1.70
CA LYS A 42 4.95 13.27 2.34
C LYS A 42 5.81 12.38 1.43
N VAL A 43 5.21 11.43 0.73
CA VAL A 43 5.92 10.56 -0.22
C VAL A 43 6.44 11.37 -1.41
N ILE A 44 5.61 12.23 -2.01
CA ILE A 44 6.05 13.12 -3.11
C ILE A 44 7.18 14.04 -2.63
N ALA A 45 7.07 14.60 -1.43
CA ALA A 45 8.12 15.46 -0.86
C ALA A 45 9.43 14.69 -0.63
N ALA A 46 9.37 13.40 -0.28
CA ALA A 46 10.57 12.57 -0.18
C ALA A 46 11.22 12.36 -1.57
N ILE A 47 10.43 12.06 -2.59
CA ILE A 47 10.92 11.85 -3.97
C ILE A 47 11.46 13.15 -4.57
N ARG A 48 10.82 14.29 -4.31
CA ARG A 48 11.27 15.63 -4.77
C ARG A 48 12.68 16.00 -4.31
N LYS A 49 13.21 15.39 -3.26
CA LYS A 49 14.62 15.59 -2.85
C LYS A 49 15.62 15.05 -3.87
N HIS A 50 15.15 14.24 -4.81
CA HIS A 50 15.93 13.63 -5.86
C HIS A 50 15.62 14.23 -7.24
N THR A 51 14.82 15.29 -7.34
CA THR A 51 14.52 15.94 -8.63
C THR A 51 15.65 16.85 -9.08
N VAL A 52 15.82 16.97 -10.40
CA VAL A 52 16.72 17.96 -11.00
C VAL A 52 16.08 19.35 -10.86
N GLU A 53 16.87 20.38 -10.52
CA GLU A 53 16.40 21.75 -10.25
C GLU A 53 15.62 22.37 -11.44
N ASP A 54 15.92 21.95 -12.67
CA ASP A 54 15.28 22.44 -13.91
C ASP A 54 14.07 21.60 -14.38
N SER A 55 13.49 20.84 -13.46
CA SER A 55 12.42 19.86 -13.74
C SER A 55 11.14 20.50 -14.31
N ALA A 56 10.86 21.77 -14.05
CA ALA A 56 9.65 22.44 -14.55
C ALA A 56 9.61 22.55 -16.08
N ALA A 57 10.73 22.93 -16.72
CA ALA A 57 10.82 23.03 -18.18
C ALA A 57 10.81 21.63 -18.84
N ALA A 58 11.50 20.66 -18.25
CA ALA A 58 11.52 19.29 -18.73
C ALA A 58 10.16 18.60 -18.61
N LEU A 59 9.43 18.83 -17.52
CA LEU A 59 8.06 18.35 -17.34
C LEU A 59 7.08 19.05 -18.28
N ALA A 60 7.23 20.36 -18.52
CA ALA A 60 6.40 21.07 -19.50
C ALA A 60 6.59 20.52 -20.92
N ALA A 61 7.82 20.15 -21.30
CA ALA A 61 8.11 19.47 -22.57
C ALA A 61 7.52 18.05 -22.63
N ALA A 62 7.46 17.33 -21.50
CA ALA A 62 6.86 16.00 -21.42
C ALA A 62 5.31 16.05 -21.43
N ALA A 63 4.71 17.06 -20.80
CA ALA A 63 3.27 17.26 -20.65
C ALA A 63 2.53 17.52 -21.98
N GLY A 64 3.25 17.90 -23.04
CA GLY A 64 2.71 18.04 -24.40
C GLY A 64 2.18 16.74 -25.03
N ARG A 65 2.30 15.59 -24.35
CA ARG A 65 1.90 14.26 -24.87
C ARG A 65 0.44 13.85 -24.61
N GLY A 66 -0.35 14.69 -23.95
CA GLY A 66 -1.81 14.54 -23.87
C GLY A 66 -2.29 13.50 -22.84
N HIS A 67 -3.28 13.91 -22.03
CA HIS A 67 -3.93 13.18 -20.93
C HIS A 67 -3.08 12.99 -19.65
N SER A 68 -2.87 14.07 -18.90
CA SER A 68 -2.46 13.97 -17.50
C SER A 68 -3.68 13.57 -16.65
N ASP A 69 -3.74 12.31 -16.23
CA ASP A 69 -4.63 11.89 -15.14
C ASP A 69 -4.26 12.71 -13.90
N PRO A 70 -5.20 13.46 -13.28
CA PRO A 70 -4.89 14.31 -12.12
C PRO A 70 -4.42 13.52 -10.89
N SER A 71 -4.56 12.19 -10.89
CA SER A 71 -4.05 11.30 -9.84
C SER A 71 -2.58 10.90 -10.02
N VAL A 72 -1.93 11.35 -11.10
CA VAL A 72 -0.53 11.04 -11.41
C VAL A 72 0.34 12.28 -11.28
N VAL A 73 1.41 12.17 -10.50
CA VAL A 73 2.43 13.20 -10.37
C VAL A 73 3.71 12.71 -11.05
N GLU A 74 4.13 13.41 -12.09
CA GLU A 74 5.36 13.13 -12.82
C GLU A 74 6.51 13.99 -12.28
N LEU A 75 7.66 13.38 -12.05
CA LEU A 75 8.87 14.01 -11.53
C LEU A 75 10.08 13.57 -12.34
N LEU A 76 10.96 14.49 -12.72
CA LEU A 76 12.25 14.14 -13.33
C LEU A 76 13.30 14.02 -12.23
N CYS A 77 13.69 12.78 -11.90
CA CYS A 77 14.62 12.49 -10.80
C CYS A 77 16.01 12.15 -11.31
N GLN A 78 17.03 12.62 -10.58
CA GLN A 78 18.43 12.25 -10.76
C GLN A 78 18.68 10.88 -10.13
N PHE A 79 19.16 9.93 -10.94
CA PHE A 79 19.62 8.63 -10.47
C PHE A 79 21.16 8.60 -10.39
N CYS A 80 21.71 7.84 -9.44
CA CYS A 80 23.13 7.84 -9.05
C CYS A 80 24.00 6.78 -9.76
N GLY A 81 23.50 6.13 -10.81
CA GLY A 81 24.29 5.20 -11.63
C GLY A 81 25.12 5.91 -12.70
N ALA A 82 26.30 5.38 -13.03
CA ALA A 82 27.22 5.92 -14.04
C ALA A 82 26.52 6.24 -15.39
N ASP A 83 25.52 5.45 -15.75
CA ASP A 83 24.75 5.59 -17.00
C ASP A 83 23.26 5.92 -16.78
N ALA A 84 22.84 6.21 -15.54
CA ALA A 84 21.42 6.27 -15.21
C ALA A 84 20.77 7.59 -15.64
N GLY A 85 21.50 8.71 -15.49
CA GLY A 85 21.06 10.07 -15.80
C GLY A 85 19.76 10.49 -15.08
N PRO A 86 19.22 11.68 -15.43
CA PRO A 86 17.86 12.05 -15.09
C PRO A 86 16.85 11.12 -15.77
N ALA A 87 15.81 10.70 -15.04
CA ALA A 87 14.75 9.85 -15.58
C ALA A 87 13.37 10.16 -14.96
N PRO A 88 12.28 9.94 -15.71
CA PRO A 88 10.94 10.18 -15.19
C PRO A 88 10.57 9.17 -14.11
N VAL A 89 9.90 9.67 -13.08
CA VAL A 89 9.29 8.92 -11.99
C VAL A 89 7.83 9.35 -11.91
N GLU A 90 6.91 8.39 -11.90
CA GLU A 90 5.48 8.68 -11.76
C GLU A 90 4.98 8.20 -10.41
N VAL A 91 4.23 9.06 -9.72
CA VAL A 91 3.57 8.73 -8.46
C VAL A 91 2.07 8.65 -8.72
N HIS A 92 1.52 7.44 -8.68
CA HIS A 92 0.11 7.16 -8.92
C HIS A 92 -0.62 7.02 -7.58
N ALA A 93 -1.50 7.95 -7.27
CA ALA A 93 -2.34 7.86 -6.07
C ALA A 93 -3.35 6.72 -6.21
N ALA A 94 -3.47 5.86 -5.20
CA ALA A 94 -4.52 4.84 -5.17
C ALA A 94 -5.67 5.29 -4.26
N PRO A 95 -6.92 4.87 -4.56
CA PRO A 95 -8.02 5.09 -3.63
C PRO A 95 -7.77 4.33 -2.33
N ILE A 96 -8.22 4.94 -1.22
CA ILE A 96 -8.24 4.31 0.10
C ILE A 96 -8.93 2.96 -0.01
N LYS A 97 -8.35 1.94 0.62
CA LYS A 97 -8.95 0.61 0.62
C LYS A 97 -10.34 0.66 1.26
N THR A 98 -11.35 0.13 0.57
CA THR A 98 -12.71 0.11 1.08
C THR A 98 -12.85 -0.82 2.28
N VAL A 99 -13.80 -0.52 3.18
CA VAL A 99 -14.19 -1.37 4.33
C VAL A 99 -14.44 -2.81 3.90
N ALA A 100 -15.19 -3.04 2.82
CA ALA A 100 -15.46 -4.38 2.29
C ALA A 100 -14.16 -5.13 1.94
N ARG A 101 -13.21 -4.46 1.27
CA ARG A 101 -11.91 -5.05 0.91
C ARG A 101 -11.00 -5.26 2.12
N MET A 102 -11.13 -4.43 3.16
CA MET A 102 -10.45 -4.67 4.45
C MET A 102 -11.02 -5.92 5.13
N ARG A 103 -12.33 -6.12 5.10
CA ARG A 103 -13.01 -7.30 5.68
C ARG A 103 -12.63 -8.59 4.95
N GLU A 104 -12.58 -8.57 3.62
CA GLU A 104 -12.09 -9.71 2.84
C GLU A 104 -10.66 -10.11 3.26
N LYS A 105 -9.77 -9.12 3.44
CA LYS A 105 -8.41 -9.32 3.95
C LYS A 105 -8.36 -9.92 5.34
N LEU A 106 -9.23 -9.48 6.25
CA LEU A 106 -9.34 -10.09 7.58
C LEU A 106 -9.74 -11.56 7.49
N ASN A 107 -10.69 -11.90 6.62
CA ASN A 107 -11.13 -13.28 6.42
C ASN A 107 -10.02 -14.17 5.81
N GLU A 108 -9.17 -13.62 4.95
CA GLU A 108 -7.94 -14.29 4.49
C GLU A 108 -7.02 -14.61 5.67
N TYR A 109 -6.78 -13.65 6.57
CA TYR A 109 -5.95 -13.85 7.76
C TYR A 109 -6.56 -14.86 8.74
N ARG A 110 -7.88 -14.82 8.96
CA ARG A 110 -8.60 -15.81 9.79
C ARG A 110 -8.49 -17.21 9.23
N SER A 111 -8.71 -17.35 7.92
CA SER A 111 -8.60 -18.65 7.22
C SER A 111 -7.18 -19.21 7.31
N ALA A 112 -6.16 -18.36 7.14
CA ALA A 112 -4.76 -18.77 7.27
C ALA A 112 -4.42 -19.23 8.70
N ALA A 113 -4.92 -18.53 9.72
CA ALA A 113 -4.76 -18.92 11.11
C ALA A 113 -5.49 -20.24 11.44
N ALA A 114 -6.71 -20.42 10.94
CA ALA A 114 -7.51 -21.63 11.16
C ALA A 114 -6.93 -22.87 10.47
N ALA A 115 -6.26 -22.71 9.33
CA ALA A 115 -5.62 -23.81 8.59
C ALA A 115 -4.39 -24.41 9.32
N GLY A 116 -4.07 -23.95 10.54
CA GLY A 116 -2.98 -24.50 11.33
C GLY A 116 -1.61 -24.33 10.66
N GLY A 117 -1.45 -23.28 9.84
CA GLY A 117 -0.23 -23.02 9.09
C GLY A 117 0.99 -23.03 10.03
N SER A 118 1.76 -24.10 9.99
CA SER A 118 2.92 -24.37 10.86
C SER A 118 4.14 -23.47 10.60
N GLY A 119 3.97 -22.39 9.85
CA GLY A 119 5.05 -21.51 9.41
C GLY A 119 5.05 -20.19 10.15
N SER A 120 5.50 -20.18 11.40
CA SER A 120 6.17 -19.03 12.08
C SER A 120 5.55 -17.62 12.01
N GLU A 121 4.30 -17.44 11.56
CA GLU A 121 3.63 -16.15 11.71
C GLU A 121 3.12 -16.09 13.16
N PRO A 122 3.58 -15.11 13.97
CA PRO A 122 3.11 -14.95 15.33
C PRO A 122 1.59 -14.87 15.30
N GLY A 123 0.92 -15.73 16.08
CA GLY A 123 -0.54 -15.85 16.11
C GLY A 123 -1.17 -14.46 16.05
N ALA A 124 -2.01 -14.23 15.05
CA ALA A 124 -2.35 -12.88 14.62
C ALA A 124 -2.85 -12.05 15.81
N ALA A 125 -2.05 -11.04 16.19
CA ALA A 125 -2.31 -10.26 17.37
C ALA A 125 -3.66 -9.54 17.22
N TRP A 126 -4.52 -9.63 18.24
CA TRP A 126 -5.74 -8.85 18.29
C TRP A 126 -5.39 -7.37 18.54
N PRO A 127 -6.01 -6.40 17.83
CA PRO A 127 -7.02 -6.59 16.79
C PRO A 127 -6.41 -7.01 15.45
N LEU A 128 -7.09 -7.89 14.73
CA LEU A 128 -6.58 -8.48 13.48
C LEU A 128 -6.39 -7.41 12.38
N ALA A 129 -7.17 -6.34 12.42
CA ALA A 129 -7.10 -5.17 11.53
C ALA A 129 -5.75 -4.47 11.59
N ALA A 130 -4.99 -4.61 12.69
CA ALA A 130 -3.62 -4.13 12.76
C ALA A 130 -2.69 -4.80 11.73
N SER A 131 -3.06 -5.98 11.22
CA SER A 131 -2.33 -6.70 10.17
C SER A 131 -2.58 -6.14 8.76
N ILE A 132 -3.53 -5.21 8.59
CA ILE A 132 -3.77 -4.54 7.31
C ILE A 132 -2.76 -3.41 7.13
N LEU A 133 -1.76 -3.65 6.28
CA LEU A 133 -0.63 -2.73 6.05
C LEU A 133 -0.83 -1.74 4.88
N ASP A 134 -1.91 -1.90 4.11
CA ASP A 134 -2.21 -1.08 2.93
C ASP A 134 -3.59 -0.38 3.00
N PRO A 135 -3.96 0.28 4.12
CA PRO A 135 -5.17 1.09 4.19
C PRO A 135 -5.08 2.34 3.29
N VAL A 136 -3.89 2.97 3.25
CA VAL A 136 -3.48 4.00 2.28
C VAL A 136 -2.31 3.45 1.46
N ARG A 137 -2.27 3.77 0.18
CA ARG A 137 -1.22 3.25 -0.72
C ARG A 137 -1.07 4.11 -1.96
N LEU A 138 0.08 3.98 -2.61
CA LEU A 138 0.37 4.56 -3.93
C LEU A 138 1.37 3.70 -4.68
N SER A 139 1.51 3.94 -5.98
CA SER A 139 2.57 3.33 -6.80
C SER A 139 3.61 4.38 -7.16
N VAL A 140 4.89 4.02 -7.08
CA VAL A 140 6.00 4.77 -7.67
C VAL A 140 6.50 3.96 -8.87
N VAL A 141 6.38 4.52 -10.06
CA VAL A 141 6.64 3.84 -11.33
C VAL A 141 7.89 4.43 -11.95
N VAL A 142 8.84 3.54 -12.30
CA VAL A 142 10.12 3.89 -12.92
C VAL A 142 10.47 2.89 -14.02
N ASP A 143 11.44 3.20 -14.86
CA ASP A 143 11.93 2.28 -15.89
C ASP A 143 13.15 1.49 -15.41
N GLY A 144 13.01 0.17 -15.34
CA GLY A 144 14.10 -0.76 -15.09
C GLY A 144 14.37 -1.06 -13.60
N PRO A 145 14.92 -2.26 -13.31
CA PRO A 145 15.10 -2.75 -11.94
C PRO A 145 16.14 -1.97 -11.13
N ALA A 146 17.17 -1.42 -11.78
CA ALA A 146 18.19 -0.61 -11.10
C ALA A 146 17.56 0.64 -10.45
N ARG A 147 16.64 1.31 -11.18
CA ARG A 147 15.91 2.47 -10.68
C ARG A 147 14.93 2.11 -9.57
N ILE A 148 14.29 0.94 -9.63
CA ILE A 148 13.44 0.43 -8.54
C ILE A 148 14.25 0.33 -7.24
N LEU A 149 15.43 -0.29 -7.30
CA LEU A 149 16.29 -0.46 -6.12
C LEU A 149 16.78 0.89 -5.58
N GLU A 150 17.05 1.84 -6.47
CA GLU A 150 17.46 3.19 -6.07
C GLU A 150 16.32 3.97 -5.41
N VAL A 151 15.10 3.90 -5.94
CA VAL A 151 13.91 4.46 -5.26
C VAL A 151 13.74 3.84 -3.87
N VAL A 152 13.93 2.52 -3.74
CA VAL A 152 13.90 1.86 -2.42
C VAL A 152 14.96 2.44 -1.48
N ALA A 153 16.18 2.66 -1.97
CA ALA A 153 17.28 3.27 -1.22
C ALA A 153 16.95 4.69 -0.70
N TRP A 154 16.16 5.48 -1.44
CA TRP A 154 15.73 6.81 -0.99
C TRP A 154 14.96 6.76 0.34
N PHE A 155 14.16 5.70 0.55
CA PHE A 155 13.36 5.49 1.75
C PHE A 155 14.07 4.69 2.85
N THR A 156 14.94 3.75 2.50
CA THR A 156 15.61 2.87 3.48
C THR A 156 16.95 3.39 3.96
N GLY A 157 17.55 4.36 3.26
CA GLY A 157 18.91 4.85 3.57
C GLY A 157 20.03 3.94 3.07
N GLY A 158 19.70 2.81 2.44
CA GLY A 158 20.67 1.85 1.93
C GLY A 158 21.21 2.24 0.56
N GLY A 159 22.32 2.98 0.51
CA GLY A 159 23.12 3.13 -0.70
C GLY A 159 23.95 1.88 -0.94
N GLY A 160 23.36 0.82 -1.51
CA GLY A 160 24.07 -0.40 -1.91
C GLY A 160 23.50 -1.70 -1.30
N CYS A 161 23.85 -2.82 -1.93
CA CYS A 161 23.38 -4.19 -1.66
C CYS A 161 23.85 -4.80 -0.31
N GLY A 162 24.31 -3.98 0.64
CA GLY A 162 24.63 -4.39 2.01
C GLY A 162 23.42 -4.20 2.94
N GLY A 163 23.31 -5.01 3.99
CA GLY A 163 22.21 -4.93 4.95
C GLY A 163 21.94 -3.52 5.48
N VAL A 164 20.68 -3.25 5.84
CA VAL A 164 20.29 -1.94 6.38
C VAL A 164 20.85 -1.81 7.79
N ASP A 165 21.92 -1.04 7.95
CA ASP A 165 22.38 -0.60 9.26
C ASP A 165 21.25 0.19 9.94
N GLY A 166 20.97 -0.10 11.21
CA GLY A 166 19.92 0.57 11.99
C GLY A 166 20.11 2.09 12.02
N ALA A 167 21.37 2.56 12.03
CA ALA A 167 21.67 3.99 11.97
C ALA A 167 21.29 4.62 10.62
N ALA A 168 21.51 3.91 9.51
CA ALA A 168 21.14 4.38 8.17
C ALA A 168 19.62 4.42 7.99
N ALA A 169 18.90 3.41 8.50
CA ALA A 169 17.44 3.41 8.52
C ALA A 169 16.88 4.59 9.31
N GLU A 170 17.44 4.87 10.50
CA GLU A 170 17.01 5.99 11.33
C GLU A 170 17.31 7.34 10.67
N ALA A 171 18.48 7.49 10.03
CA ALA A 171 18.82 8.68 9.27
C ALA A 171 17.86 8.90 8.08
N ALA A 172 17.53 7.84 7.35
CA ALA A 172 16.55 7.89 6.26
C ALA A 172 15.15 8.25 6.77
N ALA A 173 14.72 7.63 7.88
CA ALA A 173 13.46 7.94 8.53
C ALA A 173 13.36 9.41 8.94
N ARG A 174 14.43 10.00 9.50
CA ARG A 174 14.51 11.43 9.81
C ARG A 174 14.45 12.30 8.55
N ARG A 175 15.16 11.89 7.49
CA ARG A 175 15.19 12.61 6.21
C ARG A 175 13.84 12.61 5.50
N THR A 176 13.16 11.47 5.42
CA THR A 176 11.89 11.33 4.69
C THR A 176 10.69 11.65 5.56
N GLY A 177 10.81 11.52 6.88
CA GLY A 177 9.67 11.51 7.81
C GLY A 177 8.75 10.31 7.59
N LEU A 178 9.25 9.23 6.98
CA LEU A 178 8.52 8.01 6.64
C LEU A 178 9.37 6.79 7.05
N PRO A 179 9.41 6.42 8.33
CA PRO A 179 10.12 5.23 8.78
C PRO A 179 9.59 3.97 8.08
N VAL A 180 10.46 3.20 7.44
CA VAL A 180 10.12 1.91 6.81
C VAL A 180 10.01 0.84 7.90
N CYS A 181 8.84 0.23 8.06
CA CYS A 181 8.60 -0.80 9.06
C CYS A 181 8.54 -2.23 8.47
N ARG A 182 8.33 -2.36 7.16
CA ARG A 182 8.37 -3.66 6.46
C ARG A 182 8.73 -3.47 5.00
N VAL A 183 9.59 -4.34 4.49
CA VAL A 183 9.86 -4.45 3.04
C VAL A 183 9.36 -5.81 2.58
N LYS A 184 8.51 -5.83 1.56
CA LYS A 184 8.10 -7.05 0.88
C LYS A 184 8.74 -7.04 -0.49
N ASN A 185 9.74 -7.89 -0.67
CA ASN A 185 10.41 -8.07 -1.93
C ASN A 185 9.73 -9.22 -2.69
N LYS A 186 9.10 -8.90 -3.83
CA LYS A 186 8.53 -9.89 -4.74
C LYS A 186 9.39 -10.10 -5.99
N PHE A 187 10.64 -9.64 -5.97
CA PHE A 187 11.62 -10.11 -6.95
C PHE A 187 11.84 -11.60 -6.70
N GLY A 188 11.40 -12.44 -7.63
CA GLY A 188 11.92 -13.81 -7.69
C GLY A 188 13.38 -13.76 -8.09
N PHE A 189 14.21 -14.48 -7.35
CA PHE A 189 15.65 -14.58 -7.64
C PHE A 189 15.91 -15.33 -8.95
N ARG A 190 15.04 -16.30 -9.30
CA ARG A 190 15.14 -17.05 -10.56
C ARG A 190 14.08 -16.56 -11.54
N ARG A 191 14.46 -16.50 -12.82
CA ARG A 191 13.56 -16.17 -13.93
C ARG A 191 12.38 -17.15 -14.02
N GLU A 192 12.59 -18.37 -13.55
CA GLU A 192 11.61 -19.46 -13.50
C GLU A 192 10.56 -19.25 -12.40
N ASP A 193 10.97 -18.73 -11.24
CA ASP A 193 10.13 -18.56 -10.04
C ASP A 193 9.07 -17.48 -10.24
N VAL A 194 9.29 -16.60 -11.22
CA VAL A 194 8.36 -15.52 -11.56
C VAL A 194 7.63 -15.88 -12.83
N VAL A 195 6.58 -16.70 -12.70
CA VAL A 195 5.64 -16.97 -13.80
C VAL A 195 5.06 -15.62 -14.27
N GLY A 196 5.59 -15.10 -15.39
CA GLY A 196 5.20 -13.81 -15.98
C GLY A 196 6.12 -12.62 -15.71
N GLY A 197 7.26 -12.78 -15.02
CA GLY A 197 8.29 -11.73 -14.90
C GLY A 197 7.96 -10.53 -13.99
N TYR A 198 6.94 -10.64 -13.14
CA TYR A 198 6.53 -9.62 -12.17
C TYR A 198 7.61 -9.28 -11.12
N ARG A 199 8.01 -8.01 -11.06
CA ARG A 199 9.01 -7.44 -10.14
C ARG A 199 8.43 -6.19 -9.48
N ASP A 200 7.96 -6.31 -8.24
CA ASP A 200 7.61 -5.17 -7.39
C ASP A 200 8.30 -5.25 -6.03
N VAL A 201 8.66 -4.09 -5.49
CA VAL A 201 9.03 -3.95 -4.08
C VAL A 201 7.94 -3.14 -3.40
N MET A 202 7.44 -3.63 -2.27
CA MET A 202 6.49 -2.89 -1.46
C MET A 202 7.15 -2.46 -0.16
N LEU A 203 7.13 -1.15 0.10
CA LEU A 203 7.60 -0.55 1.34
C LEU A 203 6.38 -0.21 2.18
N CYS A 204 6.26 -0.82 3.36
CA CYS A 204 5.31 -0.38 4.38
C CYS A 204 6.04 0.67 5.22
N VAL A 205 5.50 1.88 5.25
CA VAL A 205 6.05 3.01 5.99
C VAL A 205 5.05 3.50 7.02
N VAL A 206 5.55 4.03 8.14
CA VAL A 206 4.72 4.72 9.13
C VAL A 206 4.62 6.18 8.75
N TYR A 207 3.41 6.70 8.62
CA TYR A 207 3.14 8.12 8.47
C TYR A 207 2.42 8.64 9.71
N THR A 208 2.93 9.75 10.26
CA THR A 208 2.33 10.42 11.42
C THR A 208 1.89 11.82 11.00
N GLY A 209 0.60 12.10 11.19
CA GLY A 209 0.00 13.41 10.93
C GLY A 209 0.44 14.46 11.95
N GLY A 210 0.11 15.72 11.69
CA GLY A 210 0.44 16.83 12.59
C GLY A 210 -0.24 16.76 13.97
N ASP A 211 -1.32 15.99 14.08
CA ASP A 211 -2.08 15.72 15.30
C ASP A 211 -1.55 14.49 16.07
N GLY A 212 -0.47 13.87 15.61
CA GLY A 212 0.11 12.67 16.21
C GLY A 212 -0.58 11.36 15.80
N LEU A 213 -1.62 11.40 14.96
CA LEU A 213 -2.24 10.17 14.46
C LEU A 213 -1.32 9.45 13.46
N GLY A 214 -1.09 8.16 13.71
CA GLY A 214 -0.22 7.31 12.89
C GLY A 214 -0.98 6.29 12.05
N ILE A 215 -0.54 6.08 10.81
CA ILE A 215 -1.03 5.01 9.92
C ILE A 215 0.14 4.35 9.18
N ILE A 216 -0.01 3.07 8.86
CA ILE A 216 0.90 2.38 7.93
C ILE A 216 0.39 2.63 6.51
N GLY A 217 1.27 3.13 5.64
CA GLY A 217 1.02 3.27 4.21
C GLY A 217 1.91 2.35 3.39
N GLU A 218 1.38 1.86 2.27
CA GLU A 218 2.14 1.00 1.34
C GLU A 218 2.60 1.80 0.11
N ILE A 219 3.90 1.86 -0.12
CA ILE A 219 4.52 2.41 -1.33
C ILE A 219 4.91 1.23 -2.22
N GLN A 220 4.28 1.10 -3.38
CA GLN A 220 4.57 0.03 -4.34
C GLN A 220 5.53 0.57 -5.41
N VAL A 221 6.79 0.16 -5.38
CA VAL A 221 7.78 0.55 -6.38
C VAL A 221 7.77 -0.47 -7.52
N GLN A 222 7.43 -0.02 -8.73
CA GLN A 222 7.15 -0.90 -9.86
C GLN A 222 7.86 -0.45 -11.13
N ASP A 223 8.18 -1.41 -11.99
CA ASP A 223 8.55 -1.11 -13.37
C ASP A 223 7.32 -0.63 -14.15
N ARG A 224 7.50 0.32 -15.07
CA ARG A 224 6.45 0.85 -15.95
C ARG A 224 5.67 -0.23 -16.69
N THR A 225 6.37 -1.18 -17.32
CA THR A 225 5.71 -2.24 -18.10
C THR A 225 4.84 -3.14 -17.23
N LEU A 226 5.28 -3.37 -15.99
CA LEU A 226 4.57 -4.18 -15.02
C LEU A 226 3.39 -3.45 -14.39
N HIS A 227 3.54 -2.14 -14.15
CA HIS A 227 2.45 -1.30 -13.70
C HIS A 227 1.30 -1.31 -14.71
N ASP A 228 1.59 -1.12 -16.00
CA ASP A 228 0.60 -1.15 -17.08
C ASP A 228 -0.11 -2.52 -17.18
N LEU A 229 0.65 -3.61 -17.06
CA LEU A 229 0.10 -4.95 -17.03
C LEU A 229 -0.80 -5.16 -15.80
N LYS A 230 -0.35 -4.71 -14.63
CA LYS A 230 -1.11 -4.80 -13.37
C LYS A 230 -2.44 -4.04 -13.47
N LEU A 231 -2.47 -2.86 -14.10
CA LEU A 231 -3.70 -2.11 -14.32
C LEU A 231 -4.69 -2.90 -15.19
N LYS A 232 -4.21 -3.50 -16.28
CA LYS A 232 -5.02 -4.37 -17.16
C LYS A 232 -5.56 -5.59 -16.39
N MET A 233 -4.71 -6.28 -15.64
CA MET A 233 -5.12 -7.43 -14.82
C MET A 233 -6.14 -7.03 -13.74
N HIS A 234 -5.94 -5.91 -13.05
CA HIS A 234 -6.90 -5.43 -12.05
C HIS A 234 -8.27 -5.11 -12.66
N LYS A 235 -8.31 -4.58 -13.88
CA LYS A 235 -9.56 -4.36 -14.61
C LYS A 235 -10.29 -5.68 -14.87
N LEU A 236 -9.57 -6.71 -15.30
CA LEU A 236 -10.13 -8.06 -15.50
C LEU A 236 -10.64 -8.67 -14.19
N TYR A 237 -9.86 -8.56 -13.09
CA TYR A 237 -10.29 -9.05 -11.77
C TYR A 237 -11.52 -8.33 -11.22
N LYS A 238 -11.70 -7.03 -11.52
CA LYS A 238 -12.92 -6.31 -11.15
C LYS A 238 -14.12 -6.87 -11.91
N ILE A 239 -13.98 -7.11 -13.21
CA ILE A 239 -15.04 -7.69 -14.05
C ILE A 239 -15.40 -9.09 -13.56
N GLN A 240 -14.41 -9.94 -13.27
CA GLN A 240 -14.65 -11.30 -12.78
C GLN A 240 -15.45 -11.27 -11.46
N ARG A 241 -15.02 -10.46 -10.50
CA ARG A 241 -15.72 -10.35 -9.21
C ARG A 241 -17.13 -9.80 -9.31
N SER A 242 -17.36 -8.85 -10.21
CA SER A 242 -18.72 -8.35 -10.47
C SER A 242 -19.63 -9.42 -11.07
N LYS A 243 -19.09 -10.38 -11.84
CA LYS A 243 -19.87 -11.53 -12.33
C LYS A 243 -20.20 -12.49 -11.20
N ASP A 244 -19.23 -12.84 -10.37
CA ASP A 244 -19.42 -13.79 -9.27
C ASP A 244 -20.45 -13.25 -8.25
N ALA A 245 -20.45 -11.93 -7.99
CA ALA A 245 -21.43 -11.28 -7.12
C ALA A 245 -22.86 -11.23 -7.67
N ASN A 246 -23.05 -11.39 -9.00
CA ASN A 246 -24.37 -11.42 -9.62
C ASN A 246 -24.95 -12.85 -9.70
N ILE A 247 -24.14 -13.87 -9.40
CA ILE A 247 -24.53 -15.28 -9.45
C ILE A 247 -24.88 -15.80 -8.04
N ALA A 248 -24.39 -15.15 -7.00
CA ALA A 248 -24.71 -15.43 -5.59
C ALA A 248 -25.97 -14.69 -5.13
#